data_AF-E1VI49-F1
#
_entry.id   AF-E1VI49-F1
#
_cell.length_a   1.000
_cell.length_b   1.000
_cell.length_c   1.000
_cell.angle_alpha   90.00
_cell.angle_beta   90.00
_cell.angle_gamma   90.00
#
_symmetry.space_group_name_H-M   'P 1'
#
loop_
_entity.id
_entity.type
_entity.pdbx_description
1 polymer ?
#
loop_
_entity_poly.entity_id
_entity_poly.type
_entity_poly.pdbx_seq_one_letter_code
_entity_poly.pdbx_strand_id
1 'polypeptide(L)'
;MYRTRKFRNILLEPSERIFCSRDVGGAGRMSKNGGFVNGGAAGETVDGIDSAIVGHYMAFEASDTLHRNAEDFIQRFVYTKQPGSEPQVLLYKVMEDFINECMQVYFVDVGVKAGLSSGSLKVVETTVGVIRKAVGFVLGRVVNKLEPKQMLAVAQHMDRVMLRARGNLSVPAWIAFSLPEEWVTAHFSAHYSLHQTTSAPDVPKLISLYSELADISITEFFETPLQLIGLGPILRKMTDVAIDTARSATRGLLKQIFKNMSREQIGEVLNIFEAMTMSADDVLARTHQSGLGQCMTSSPAPLI
;
A
#
# COMPACT_ATOMS: atom_id res chain seq x y z
N MET A 1 11.89 25.17 3.60
CA MET A 1 12.63 24.65 4.79
C MET A 1 12.07 23.26 5.09
N TYR A 2 12.64 22.20 4.51
CA TYR A 2 12.22 20.83 4.78
C TYR A 2 13.06 20.27 5.93
N ARG A 3 12.40 19.94 7.05
CA ARG A 3 13.04 19.26 8.19
C ARG A 3 13.22 17.79 7.85
N THR A 4 14.46 17.37 7.64
CA THR A 4 14.87 15.96 7.62
C THR A 4 14.70 15.37 9.02
N ARG A 5 13.73 14.46 9.20
CA ARG A 5 13.71 13.59 10.39
C ARG A 5 14.67 12.43 10.14
N LYS A 6 15.74 12.38 10.93
CA LYS A 6 16.68 11.26 11.02
C LYS A 6 15.92 10.02 11.50
N PHE A 7 15.89 8.96 10.70
CA PHE A 7 15.61 7.62 11.19
C PHE A 7 16.73 7.19 12.13
N ARG A 8 16.38 6.87 13.38
CA ARG A 8 17.28 6.28 14.36
C ARG A 8 17.08 4.77 14.29
N ASN A 9 18.12 4.05 13.84
CA ASN A 9 18.16 2.59 13.89
C ASN A 9 18.00 2.12 15.34
N ILE A 10 17.00 1.29 15.60
CA ILE A 10 16.92 0.46 16.80
C ILE A 10 17.16 -0.97 16.33
N LEU A 11 18.41 -1.42 16.43
CA LEU A 11 18.76 -2.84 16.47
C LEU A 11 18.21 -3.40 17.78
N LEU A 12 17.26 -4.33 17.70
CA LEU A 12 16.89 -5.19 18.83
C LEU A 12 17.60 -6.53 18.63
N GLU A 13 18.53 -6.83 19.53
CA GLU A 13 19.23 -8.11 19.66
C GLU A 13 18.24 -9.26 19.94
N PRO A 14 18.42 -10.46 19.36
CA PRO A 14 17.54 -11.60 19.59
C PRO A 14 18.07 -12.51 20.70
N SER A 15 17.57 -12.37 21.92
CA SER A 15 17.69 -13.43 22.92
C SER A 15 16.45 -13.52 23.79
N GLU A 16 15.99 -14.76 23.99
CA GLU A 16 14.93 -15.21 24.92
C GLU A 16 13.49 -15.21 24.39
N ARG A 17 13.19 -16.16 23.48
CA ARG A 17 11.83 -16.73 23.41
C ARG A 17 11.73 -17.89 24.39
N ILE A 18 11.07 -17.64 25.52
CA ILE A 18 10.62 -18.66 26.46
C ILE A 18 9.52 -19.49 25.79
N PHE A 19 9.76 -20.80 25.77
CA PHE A 19 8.83 -21.84 25.34
C PHE A 19 7.70 -21.96 26.37
N CYS A 20 6.44 -21.74 25.97
CA CYS A 20 5.28 -22.25 26.71
C CYS A 20 4.51 -23.21 25.81
N SER A 21 4.72 -24.50 26.07
CA SER A 21 4.02 -25.64 25.49
C SER A 21 2.74 -25.93 26.29
N ARG A 22 1.68 -26.27 25.55
CA ARG A 22 0.51 -27.12 25.88
C ARG A 22 -0.12 -27.05 27.28
N ASP A 23 -1.45 -26.92 27.32
CA ASP A 23 -2.25 -28.13 27.59
C ASP A 23 -3.73 -28.01 27.20
N VAL A 24 -4.19 -29.11 26.61
CA VAL A 24 -5.57 -29.43 26.24
C VAL A 24 -6.16 -30.21 27.41
N GLY A 25 -7.24 -29.70 27.99
CA GLY A 25 -7.97 -30.37 29.07
C GLY A 25 -9.47 -30.19 28.92
N GLY A 26 -10.11 -31.08 28.17
CA GLY A 26 -11.56 -31.17 28.07
C GLY A 26 -12.18 -31.79 29.32
N ALA A 27 -13.27 -31.20 29.82
CA ALA A 27 -14.20 -31.83 30.75
C ALA A 27 -15.63 -31.38 30.42
N GLY A 28 -16.47 -32.34 30.04
CA GLY A 28 -17.87 -32.11 29.70
C GLY A 28 -18.79 -31.98 30.93
N ARG A 29 -19.95 -31.36 30.71
CA ARG A 29 -21.16 -31.59 31.52
C ARG A 29 -22.41 -31.39 30.67
N MET A 30 -23.21 -32.45 30.59
CA MET A 30 -24.60 -32.40 30.13
C MET A 30 -25.48 -31.70 31.18
N SER A 31 -26.44 -30.90 30.73
CA SER A 31 -27.69 -30.65 31.47
C SER A 31 -28.87 -30.64 30.49
N LYS A 32 -29.98 -31.23 30.93
CA LYS A 32 -31.22 -31.46 30.19
C LYS A 32 -32.27 -30.40 30.52
N ASN A 33 -33.06 -30.04 29.50
CA ASN A 33 -34.40 -29.42 29.52
C ASN A 33 -34.58 -27.97 30.01
N GLY A 34 -35.28 -27.18 29.18
CA GLY A 34 -35.98 -25.95 29.58
C GLY A 34 -35.93 -24.87 28.51
N GLY A 35 -36.99 -24.73 27.72
CA GLY A 35 -37.11 -23.65 26.73
C GLY A 35 -37.34 -22.29 27.38
N PHE A 36 -36.78 -21.23 26.76
CA PHE A 36 -37.30 -19.86 26.85
C PHE A 36 -36.86 -19.07 25.61
N VAL A 37 -37.81 -18.34 25.04
CA VAL A 37 -37.61 -17.38 23.95
C VAL A 37 -37.02 -16.10 24.55
N ASN A 38 -35.94 -15.57 23.97
CA ASN A 38 -35.72 -14.12 24.01
C ASN A 38 -34.82 -13.65 22.87
N GLY A 39 -35.25 -12.57 22.22
CA GLY A 39 -34.52 -11.91 21.15
C GLY A 39 -33.26 -11.24 21.67
N GLY A 40 -32.20 -11.31 20.87
CA GLY A 40 -30.99 -10.55 21.05
C GLY A 40 -30.41 -10.34 19.66
N ALA A 41 -30.39 -9.08 19.23
CA ALA A 41 -29.79 -8.65 17.99
C ALA A 41 -28.39 -9.27 17.87
N ALA A 42 -28.20 -10.13 16.86
CA ALA A 42 -26.87 -10.49 16.41
C ALA A 42 -26.23 -9.20 15.91
N GLY A 43 -25.38 -8.63 16.75
CA GLY A 43 -24.36 -7.71 16.28
C GLY A 43 -23.54 -8.47 15.25
N GLU A 44 -23.74 -8.14 13.99
CA GLU A 44 -22.81 -8.49 12.92
C GLU A 44 -21.45 -7.99 13.36
N THR A 45 -20.61 -8.90 13.85
CA THR A 45 -19.18 -8.71 13.88
C THR A 45 -18.77 -8.40 12.45
N VAL A 46 -18.27 -7.19 12.23
CA VAL A 46 -17.70 -6.77 10.96
C VAL A 46 -16.41 -7.58 10.76
N ASP A 47 -16.57 -8.80 10.27
CA ASP A 47 -15.51 -9.64 9.74
C ASP A 47 -14.91 -8.94 8.53
N GLY A 48 -13.82 -8.21 8.77
CA GLY A 48 -13.15 -7.41 7.74
C GLY A 48 -11.63 -7.51 7.75
N ILE A 49 -11.04 -8.37 8.58
CA ILE A 49 -9.58 -8.62 8.66
C ILE A 49 -9.31 -10.10 8.98
N ASP A 50 -10.06 -11.04 8.39
CA ASP A 50 -9.92 -12.48 8.69
C ASP A 50 -9.51 -13.34 7.48
N SER A 51 -9.03 -12.70 6.39
CA SER A 51 -8.05 -13.38 5.54
C SER A 51 -6.69 -13.15 6.21
N ALA A 52 -6.10 -14.20 6.79
CA ALA A 52 -4.76 -14.13 7.35
C ALA A 52 -3.86 -13.38 6.36
N ILE A 53 -3.36 -12.22 6.78
CA ILE A 53 -2.34 -11.48 6.04
C ILE A 53 -1.15 -12.45 6.03
N VAL A 54 -0.78 -12.96 4.87
CA VAL A 54 0.32 -13.92 4.70
C VAL A 54 1.14 -13.46 3.52
N GLY A 55 2.47 -13.46 3.67
CA GLY A 55 3.40 -13.07 2.63
C GLY A 55 4.03 -11.70 2.85
N HIS A 56 4.58 -11.14 1.77
CA HIS A 56 5.29 -9.87 1.75
C HIS A 56 4.51 -8.83 0.97
N TYR A 57 4.69 -7.57 1.37
CA TYR A 57 4.01 -6.43 0.79
C TYR A 57 5.01 -5.36 0.43
N MET A 58 4.83 -4.70 -0.71
CA MET A 58 5.50 -3.43 -0.97
C MET A 58 4.63 -2.32 -0.42
N ALA A 59 5.18 -1.49 0.47
CA ALA A 59 4.41 -0.49 1.18
C ALA A 59 5.16 0.83 1.34
N PHE A 60 4.39 1.92 1.33
CA PHE A 60 4.87 3.25 1.70
C PHE A 60 3.86 3.97 2.58
N GLU A 61 4.36 4.86 3.43
CA GLU A 61 3.53 5.68 4.30
C GLU A 61 2.78 6.73 3.47
N ALA A 62 1.45 6.74 3.57
CA ALA A 62 0.61 7.75 2.94
C ALA A 62 0.82 9.10 3.61
N SER A 63 0.84 10.19 2.84
CA SER A 63 0.83 11.52 3.45
C SER A 63 -0.43 11.73 4.29
N ASP A 64 -0.33 12.63 5.26
CA ASP A 64 -1.47 13.12 6.04
C ASP A 64 -2.67 13.55 5.17
N THR A 65 -2.39 14.13 4.00
CA THR A 65 -3.44 14.60 3.09
C THR A 65 -4.12 13.44 2.39
N LEU A 66 -3.34 12.51 1.84
CA LEU A 66 -3.87 11.30 1.20
C LEU A 66 -4.65 10.45 2.22
N HIS A 67 -4.08 10.19 3.40
CA HIS A 67 -4.73 9.43 4.47
C HIS A 67 -6.09 10.04 4.83
N ARG A 68 -6.14 11.36 5.12
CA ARG A 68 -7.40 12.02 5.47
C ARG A 68 -8.45 11.96 4.36
N ASN A 69 -8.05 12.27 3.13
CA ASN A 69 -9.00 12.32 2.01
C ASN A 69 -9.51 10.92 1.65
N ALA A 70 -8.63 9.92 1.67
CA ALA A 70 -8.99 8.52 1.43
C ALA A 70 -9.90 8.00 2.54
N GLU A 71 -9.61 8.31 3.80
CA GLU A 71 -10.45 7.90 4.92
C GLU A 71 -11.84 8.55 4.88
N ASP A 72 -11.93 9.84 4.54
CA ASP A 72 -13.22 10.51 4.33
C ASP A 72 -14.02 9.85 3.20
N PHE A 73 -13.37 9.55 2.07
CA PHE A 73 -14.02 8.89 0.95
C PHE A 73 -14.52 7.48 1.30
N ILE A 74 -13.68 6.67 1.96
CA ILE A 74 -14.03 5.33 2.42
C ILE A 74 -15.19 5.41 3.43
N GLN A 75 -15.11 6.31 4.40
CA GLN A 75 -16.14 6.47 5.42
C GLN A 75 -17.50 6.77 4.80
N ARG A 76 -17.55 7.68 3.82
CA ARG A 76 -18.79 8.07 3.12
C ARG A 76 -19.44 6.92 2.36
N PHE A 77 -18.65 6.07 1.70
CA PHE A 77 -19.19 5.03 0.82
C PHE A 77 -19.35 3.66 1.51
N VAL A 78 -18.33 3.24 2.27
CA VAL A 78 -18.28 1.89 2.85
C VAL A 78 -19.05 1.84 4.17
N TYR A 79 -18.82 2.80 5.06
CA TYR A 79 -19.28 2.71 6.44
C TYR A 79 -20.59 3.48 6.70
N THR A 80 -20.67 4.76 6.32
CA THR A 80 -21.88 5.57 6.57
C THR A 80 -22.92 5.46 5.46
N LYS A 81 -22.50 5.05 4.25
CA LYS A 81 -23.33 5.00 3.03
C LYS A 81 -24.00 6.35 2.72
N GLN A 82 -23.30 7.44 3.04
CA GLN A 82 -23.70 8.82 2.78
C GLN A 82 -22.60 9.52 1.94
N PRO A 83 -22.67 9.46 0.60
CA PRO A 83 -21.67 10.06 -0.29
C PRO A 83 -21.42 11.56 -0.09
N GLY A 84 -22.41 12.29 0.41
CA GLY A 84 -22.37 13.74 0.53
C GLY A 84 -22.48 14.45 -0.84
N SER A 85 -22.16 15.74 -0.86
CA SER A 85 -22.10 16.54 -2.08
C SER A 85 -20.78 16.32 -2.81
N GLU A 86 -20.85 16.24 -4.15
CA GLU A 86 -19.70 16.17 -5.06
C GLU A 86 -18.65 15.07 -4.74
N PRO A 87 -19.06 13.81 -4.51
CA PRO A 87 -18.14 12.72 -4.18
C PRO A 87 -17.06 12.48 -5.26
N GLN A 88 -17.35 12.81 -6.52
CA GLN A 88 -16.38 12.78 -7.62
C GLN A 88 -15.20 13.73 -7.42
N VAL A 89 -15.39 14.90 -6.79
CA VAL A 89 -14.32 15.87 -6.55
C VAL A 89 -13.37 15.33 -5.48
N LEU A 90 -13.92 14.76 -4.41
CA LEU A 90 -13.12 14.10 -3.37
C LEU A 90 -12.36 12.90 -3.95
N LEU A 91 -13.02 12.04 -4.72
CA LEU A 91 -12.38 10.90 -5.37
C LEU A 91 -11.25 11.33 -6.31
N TYR A 92 -11.47 12.36 -7.14
CA TYR A 92 -10.44 12.89 -8.02
C TYR A 92 -9.21 13.31 -7.23
N LYS A 93 -9.42 14.05 -6.13
CA LYS A 93 -8.33 14.50 -5.26
C LYS A 93 -7.58 13.33 -4.62
N VAL A 94 -8.27 12.33 -4.08
CA VAL A 94 -7.65 11.13 -3.51
C VAL A 94 -6.76 10.43 -4.55
N MET A 95 -7.29 10.22 -5.76
CA MET A 95 -6.56 9.55 -6.82
C MET A 95 -5.37 10.39 -7.33
N GLU A 96 -5.53 11.70 -7.43
CA GLU A 96 -4.45 12.62 -7.82
C GLU A 96 -3.32 12.64 -6.78
N ASP A 97 -3.66 12.78 -5.49
CA ASP A 97 -2.71 12.71 -4.37
C ASP A 97 -1.96 11.37 -4.41
N PHE A 98 -2.69 10.27 -4.54
CA PHE A 98 -2.15 8.92 -4.63
C PHE A 98 -1.17 8.73 -5.80
N ILE A 99 -1.55 9.14 -7.02
CA ILE A 99 -0.68 9.06 -8.20
C ILE A 99 0.60 9.87 -7.96
N ASN A 100 0.46 11.07 -7.42
CA ASN A 100 1.60 11.95 -7.18
C ASN A 100 2.57 11.38 -6.16
N GLU A 101 2.06 10.80 -5.07
CA GLU A 101 2.84 10.13 -4.02
C GLU A 101 3.53 8.87 -4.54
N CYS A 102 2.84 8.00 -5.28
CA CYS A 102 3.46 6.82 -5.90
C CYS A 102 4.65 7.22 -6.80
N MET A 103 4.47 8.22 -7.65
CA MET A 103 5.54 8.70 -8.52
C MET A 103 6.68 9.34 -7.72
N GLN A 104 6.37 10.02 -6.61
CA GLN A 104 7.40 10.61 -5.76
C GLN A 104 8.22 9.51 -5.07
N VAL A 105 7.56 8.57 -4.39
CA VAL A 105 8.19 7.53 -3.59
C VAL A 105 8.99 6.56 -4.47
N TYR A 106 8.39 5.99 -5.50
CA TYR A 106 9.02 4.90 -6.27
C TYR A 106 10.03 5.36 -7.32
N PHE A 107 10.01 6.63 -7.71
CA PHE A 107 10.89 7.15 -8.76
C PHE A 107 11.81 8.26 -8.25
N VAL A 108 11.22 9.37 -7.80
CA VAL A 108 12.00 10.57 -7.47
C VAL A 108 12.83 10.35 -6.22
N ASP A 109 12.22 9.89 -5.13
CA ASP A 109 12.90 9.66 -3.85
C ASP A 109 13.92 8.54 -3.95
N VAL A 110 13.60 7.45 -4.68
CA VAL A 110 14.58 6.39 -4.99
C VAL A 110 15.78 6.97 -5.72
N GLY A 111 15.56 7.76 -6.77
CA GLY A 111 16.64 8.38 -7.54
C GLY A 111 17.53 9.31 -6.69
N VAL A 112 16.91 10.11 -5.83
CA VAL A 112 17.63 11.02 -4.92
C VAL A 112 18.45 10.23 -3.89
N LYS A 113 17.83 9.25 -3.22
CA LYS A 113 18.49 8.45 -2.17
C LYS A 113 19.58 7.55 -2.74
N ALA A 114 19.40 7.01 -3.94
CA ALA A 114 20.42 6.27 -4.66
C ALA A 114 21.57 7.15 -5.19
N GLY A 115 21.52 8.47 -4.96
CA GLY A 115 22.58 9.38 -5.35
C GLY A 115 22.72 9.55 -6.86
N LEU A 116 21.62 9.53 -7.61
CA LEU A 116 21.66 9.77 -9.05
C LEU A 116 22.17 11.19 -9.38
N SER A 117 22.85 11.31 -10.51
CA SER A 117 23.28 12.61 -11.03
C SER A 117 22.09 13.53 -11.33
N SER A 118 22.30 14.84 -11.35
CA SER A 118 21.26 15.80 -11.74
C SER A 118 20.68 15.54 -13.13
N GLY A 119 21.51 15.06 -14.07
CA GLY A 119 21.05 14.66 -15.41
C GLY A 119 20.12 13.44 -15.36
N SER A 120 20.49 12.41 -14.61
CA SER A 120 19.66 11.21 -14.41
C SER A 120 18.36 11.52 -13.67
N LEU A 121 18.41 12.37 -12.63
CA LEU A 121 17.21 12.85 -11.93
C LEU A 121 16.28 13.63 -12.88
N LYS A 122 16.83 14.43 -13.80
CA LYS A 122 16.01 15.13 -14.78
C LYS A 122 15.28 14.18 -15.74
N VAL A 123 15.93 13.07 -16.12
CA VAL A 123 15.31 12.00 -16.89
C VAL A 123 14.17 11.37 -16.08
N VAL A 124 14.41 11.05 -14.80
CA VAL A 124 13.38 10.53 -13.88
C VAL A 124 12.16 11.46 -13.81
N GLU A 125 12.37 12.76 -13.54
CA GLU A 125 11.31 13.77 -13.47
C GLU A 125 10.50 13.87 -14.77
N THR A 126 11.20 13.85 -15.91
CA THR A 126 10.58 13.94 -17.23
C THR A 126 9.68 12.73 -17.48
N THR A 127 10.17 11.53 -17.19
CA THR A 127 9.40 10.29 -17.29
C THR A 127 8.18 10.32 -16.36
N VAL A 128 8.38 10.69 -15.09
CA VAL A 128 7.28 10.85 -14.13
C VAL A 128 6.23 11.84 -14.65
N GLY A 129 6.65 12.96 -15.26
CA GLY A 129 5.74 13.92 -15.87
C GLY A 129 4.91 13.35 -17.03
N VAL A 130 5.50 12.47 -17.85
CA VAL A 130 4.78 11.75 -18.91
C VAL A 130 3.73 10.81 -18.31
N ILE A 131 4.10 10.02 -17.30
CA ILE A 131 3.20 9.08 -16.63
C ILE A 131 2.04 9.84 -15.98
N ARG A 132 2.31 10.88 -15.19
CA ARG A 132 1.30 11.71 -14.53
C ARG A 132 0.30 12.30 -15.53
N LYS A 133 0.78 12.82 -16.67
CA LYS A 133 -0.10 13.37 -17.72
C LYS A 133 -1.00 12.29 -18.33
N ALA A 134 -0.45 11.12 -18.64
CA ALA A 134 -1.22 10.02 -19.23
C ALA A 134 -2.33 9.55 -18.28
N VAL A 135 -1.98 9.30 -17.02
CA VAL A 135 -2.92 8.82 -16.00
C VAL A 135 -3.93 9.91 -15.62
N GLY A 136 -3.48 11.15 -15.40
CA GLY A 136 -4.36 12.27 -15.03
C GLY A 136 -5.40 12.61 -16.10
N PHE A 137 -5.04 12.47 -17.38
CA PHE A 137 -5.99 12.61 -18.49
C PHE A 137 -7.13 11.59 -18.39
N VAL A 138 -6.82 10.33 -18.11
CA VAL A 138 -7.83 9.28 -17.93
C VAL A 138 -8.67 9.54 -16.68
N LEU A 139 -8.01 9.88 -15.57
CA LEU A 139 -8.67 10.14 -14.28
C LEU A 139 -9.78 11.19 -14.42
N GLY A 140 -9.49 12.33 -15.06
CA GLY A 140 -10.46 13.41 -15.27
C GLY A 140 -11.64 13.01 -16.16
N ARG A 141 -11.48 12.01 -17.04
CA ARG A 141 -12.55 11.50 -17.90
C ARG A 141 -13.38 10.41 -17.25
N VAL A 142 -12.76 9.60 -16.40
CA VAL A 142 -13.40 8.46 -15.71
C VAL A 142 -14.18 8.93 -14.50
N VAL A 143 -13.55 9.70 -13.59
CA VAL A 143 -14.14 10.04 -12.28
C VAL A 143 -15.47 10.77 -12.41
N ASN A 144 -15.57 11.69 -13.38
CA ASN A 144 -16.78 12.46 -13.65
C ASN A 144 -17.96 11.64 -14.20
N LYS A 145 -17.73 10.36 -14.52
CA LYS A 145 -18.73 9.45 -15.09
C LYS A 145 -19.07 8.28 -14.17
N LEU A 146 -18.50 8.24 -12.97
CA LEU A 146 -18.74 7.15 -12.02
C LEU A 146 -20.11 7.33 -11.35
N GLU A 147 -20.88 6.25 -11.35
CA GLU A 147 -22.10 6.11 -10.56
C GLU A 147 -21.76 5.75 -9.11
N PRO A 148 -22.68 5.98 -8.14
CA PRO A 148 -22.43 5.67 -6.73
C PRO A 148 -22.01 4.23 -6.46
N LYS A 149 -22.55 3.25 -7.22
CA LYS A 149 -22.15 1.84 -7.10
C LYS A 149 -20.70 1.60 -7.53
N GLN A 150 -20.24 2.30 -8.56
CA GLN A 150 -18.86 2.21 -9.03
C GLN A 150 -17.91 2.91 -8.05
N MET A 151 -18.31 4.07 -7.50
CA MET A 151 -17.55 4.74 -6.45
C MET A 151 -17.42 3.89 -5.18
N LEU A 152 -18.47 3.15 -4.80
CA LEU A 152 -18.40 2.17 -3.71
C LEU A 152 -17.34 1.08 -3.98
N ALA A 153 -17.32 0.52 -5.20
CA ALA A 153 -16.33 -0.49 -5.55
C ALA A 153 -14.89 0.04 -5.47
N VAL A 154 -14.69 1.30 -5.87
CA VAL A 154 -13.40 1.99 -5.71
C VAL A 154 -13.07 2.20 -4.23
N ALA A 155 -14.02 2.68 -3.42
CA ALA A 155 -13.82 2.88 -1.98
C ALA A 155 -13.48 1.57 -1.25
N GLN A 156 -14.13 0.47 -1.61
CA GLN A 156 -13.81 -0.86 -1.08
C GLN A 156 -12.42 -1.33 -1.48
N HIS A 157 -11.97 -1.01 -2.70
CA HIS A 157 -10.61 -1.31 -3.12
C HIS A 157 -9.60 -0.47 -2.34
N MET A 158 -9.84 0.84 -2.18
CA MET A 158 -9.02 1.73 -1.35
C MET A 158 -8.91 1.22 0.10
N ASP A 159 -10.01 0.75 0.69
CA ASP A 159 -10.03 0.19 2.04
C ASP A 159 -9.14 -1.06 2.18
N ARG A 160 -8.99 -1.85 1.10
CA ARG A 160 -8.13 -3.05 1.08
C ARG A 160 -6.65 -2.72 0.94
N VAL A 161 -6.30 -1.77 0.06
CA VAL A 161 -4.89 -1.43 -0.19
C VAL A 161 -4.30 -0.47 0.84
N MET A 162 -5.14 0.14 1.69
CA MET A 162 -4.71 1.05 2.75
C MET A 162 -4.69 0.36 4.12
N LEU A 163 -3.50 0.01 4.58
CA LEU A 163 -3.23 -0.56 5.89
C LEU A 163 -3.23 0.55 6.95
N ARG A 164 -4.20 0.52 7.87
CA ARG A 164 -4.40 1.58 8.86
C ARG A 164 -5.23 1.15 10.05
N ALA A 165 -5.23 1.98 11.08
CA ALA A 165 -6.25 1.98 12.12
C ALA A 165 -7.48 2.78 11.66
N ARG A 166 -8.54 2.08 11.24
CA ARG A 166 -9.78 2.69 10.74
C ARG A 166 -10.33 3.72 11.72
N GLY A 167 -10.69 4.90 11.23
CA GLY A 167 -11.21 6.03 12.00
C GLY A 167 -10.19 6.79 12.84
N ASN A 168 -8.90 6.40 12.85
CA ASN A 168 -7.86 7.06 13.65
C ASN A 168 -6.80 7.74 12.78
N LEU A 169 -7.03 9.01 12.47
CA LEU A 169 -6.13 9.85 11.67
C LEU A 169 -4.82 10.22 12.38
N SER A 170 -4.67 9.93 13.68
CA SER A 170 -3.43 10.20 14.43
C SER A 170 -2.38 9.10 14.24
N VAL A 171 -2.78 7.97 13.67
CA VAL A 171 -1.90 6.84 13.33
C VAL A 171 -1.59 6.92 11.83
N PRO A 172 -0.32 6.74 11.42
CA PRO A 172 0.02 6.69 10.00
C PRO A 172 -0.72 5.57 9.27
N ALA A 173 -1.17 5.85 8.05
CA ALA A 173 -1.67 4.86 7.11
C ALA A 173 -0.57 4.49 6.11
N TRP A 174 -0.60 3.25 5.64
CA TRP A 174 0.34 2.74 4.64
C TRP A 174 -0.45 2.28 3.42
N ILE A 175 0.01 2.64 2.22
CA ILE A 175 -0.50 2.06 0.99
C ILE A 175 0.37 0.86 0.65
N ALA A 176 -0.26 -0.31 0.48
CA ALA A 176 0.44 -1.56 0.28
C ALA A 176 -0.21 -2.44 -0.78
N PHE A 177 0.63 -3.22 -1.48
CA PHE A 177 0.19 -4.29 -2.36
C PHE A 177 1.01 -5.55 -2.12
N SER A 178 0.38 -6.70 -2.35
CA SER A 178 1.01 -8.01 -2.14
C SER A 178 2.11 -8.23 -3.18
N LEU A 179 3.24 -8.77 -2.74
CA LEU A 179 4.34 -9.19 -3.61
C LEU A 179 4.28 -10.69 -3.87
N PRO A 180 4.49 -11.14 -5.11
CA PRO A 180 4.76 -12.54 -5.40
C PRO A 180 6.03 -13.01 -4.69
N GLU A 181 6.00 -14.20 -4.08
CA GLU A 181 7.16 -14.75 -3.36
C GLU A 181 8.39 -14.93 -4.25
N GLU A 182 8.17 -15.18 -5.55
CA GLU A 182 9.23 -15.23 -6.56
C GLU A 182 9.96 -13.89 -6.72
N TRP A 183 9.22 -12.77 -6.71
CA TRP A 183 9.79 -11.44 -6.78
C TRP A 183 10.62 -11.13 -5.54
N VAL A 184 10.07 -11.44 -4.36
CA VAL A 184 10.73 -11.25 -3.06
C VAL A 184 12.05 -12.02 -3.01
N THR A 185 12.01 -13.31 -3.36
CA THR A 185 13.18 -14.18 -3.42
C THR A 185 14.24 -13.63 -4.39
N ALA A 186 13.82 -13.18 -5.57
CA ALA A 186 14.72 -12.63 -6.57
C ALA A 186 15.37 -11.30 -6.11
N HIS A 187 14.61 -10.43 -5.43
CA HIS A 187 15.11 -9.18 -4.85
C HIS A 187 16.17 -9.43 -3.77
N PHE A 188 15.86 -10.26 -2.78
CA PHE A 188 16.82 -10.61 -1.73
C PHE A 188 18.05 -11.36 -2.27
N SER A 189 17.87 -12.21 -3.28
CA SER A 189 18.99 -12.88 -3.96
C SER A 189 19.89 -11.88 -4.69
N ALA A 190 19.32 -10.88 -5.36
CA ALA A 190 20.08 -9.82 -6.03
C ALA A 190 20.85 -8.96 -5.02
N HIS A 191 20.21 -8.60 -3.90
CA HIS A 191 20.83 -7.88 -2.80
C HIS A 191 22.02 -8.64 -2.20
N TYR A 192 21.80 -9.90 -1.81
CA TYR A 192 22.83 -10.77 -1.28
C TYR A 192 24.02 -10.93 -2.24
N SER A 193 23.74 -11.18 -3.52
CA SER A 193 24.77 -11.36 -4.55
C SER A 193 25.64 -10.11 -4.73
N LEU A 194 25.04 -8.92 -4.61
CA LEU A 194 25.77 -7.66 -4.70
C LEU A 194 26.74 -7.46 -3.52
N HIS A 195 26.41 -7.94 -2.32
CA HIS A 195 27.29 -7.82 -1.15
C HIS A 195 28.36 -8.91 -1.06
N GLN A 196 28.08 -10.11 -1.58
CA GLN A 196 29.00 -11.25 -1.44
C GLN A 196 30.05 -11.37 -2.53
N THR A 197 29.78 -10.80 -3.70
CA THR A 197 30.66 -10.92 -4.87
C THR A 197 31.30 -9.58 -5.20
N THR A 198 32.49 -9.59 -5.79
CA THR A 198 33.05 -8.38 -6.43
C THR A 198 32.63 -8.27 -7.90
N SER A 199 31.96 -9.29 -8.45
CA SER A 199 31.47 -9.37 -9.83
C SER A 199 30.47 -8.28 -10.13
N ALA A 200 30.51 -7.72 -11.34
CA ALA A 200 29.59 -6.68 -11.78
C ALA A 200 28.11 -7.13 -11.62
N PRO A 201 27.20 -6.22 -11.23
CA PRO A 201 25.78 -6.54 -11.11
C PRO A 201 25.18 -6.98 -12.45
N ASP A 202 24.27 -7.95 -12.40
CA ASP A 202 23.49 -8.39 -13.56
C ASP A 202 22.41 -7.35 -13.88
N VAL A 203 22.80 -6.29 -14.59
CA VAL A 203 21.93 -5.17 -14.96
C VAL A 203 20.68 -5.61 -15.75
N PRO A 204 20.77 -6.51 -16.76
CA PRO A 204 19.58 -7.05 -17.41
C PRO A 204 18.58 -7.71 -16.45
N LYS A 205 19.06 -8.52 -15.50
CA LYS A 205 18.20 -9.16 -14.51
C LYS A 205 17.52 -8.15 -13.58
N LEU A 206 18.26 -7.13 -13.14
CA LEU A 206 17.69 -6.04 -12.33
C LEU A 206 16.62 -5.26 -13.09
N ILE A 207 16.87 -4.91 -14.35
CA ILE A 207 15.86 -4.24 -15.19
C ILE A 207 14.60 -5.09 -15.31
N SER A 208 14.73 -6.42 -15.48
CA SER A 208 13.59 -7.33 -15.53
C SER A 208 12.82 -7.33 -14.21
N LEU A 209 13.51 -7.52 -13.09
CA LEU A 209 12.92 -7.58 -11.75
C LEU A 209 12.13 -6.30 -11.40
N TYR A 210 12.70 -5.12 -11.66
CA TYR A 210 12.01 -3.86 -11.36
C TYR A 210 10.95 -3.49 -12.39
N SER A 211 11.02 -4.03 -13.61
CA SER A 211 9.93 -3.91 -14.57
C SER A 211 8.72 -4.72 -14.12
N GLU A 212 8.95 -5.91 -13.58
CA GLU A 212 7.90 -6.76 -13.00
C GLU A 212 7.26 -6.09 -11.79
N LEU A 213 8.05 -5.51 -10.87
CA LEU A 213 7.50 -4.73 -9.74
C LEU A 213 6.59 -3.59 -10.22
N ALA A 214 7.03 -2.86 -11.26
CA ALA A 214 6.24 -1.80 -11.85
C ALA A 214 4.93 -2.34 -12.43
N ASP A 215 4.97 -3.46 -13.15
CA ASP A 215 3.77 -4.10 -13.69
C ASP A 215 2.79 -4.54 -12.60
N ILE A 216 3.28 -5.17 -11.52
CA ILE A 216 2.46 -5.54 -10.35
C ILE A 216 1.79 -4.30 -9.75
N SER A 217 2.57 -3.24 -9.49
CA SER A 217 2.03 -2.00 -8.91
C SER A 217 0.99 -1.33 -9.81
N ILE A 218 1.21 -1.34 -11.13
CA ILE A 218 0.27 -0.77 -12.10
C ILE A 218 -1.02 -1.58 -12.14
N THR A 219 -0.92 -2.91 -12.07
CA THR A 219 -2.09 -3.78 -12.03
C THR A 219 -2.91 -3.55 -10.77
N GLU A 220 -2.26 -3.57 -9.61
CA GLU A 220 -2.94 -3.40 -8.32
C GLU A 220 -3.60 -2.02 -8.17
N PHE A 221 -2.89 -0.96 -8.55
CA PHE A 221 -3.36 0.40 -8.29
C PHE A 221 -4.17 1.04 -9.41
N PHE A 222 -4.09 0.53 -10.64
CA PHE A 222 -4.82 1.08 -11.78
C PHE A 222 -5.74 0.07 -12.45
N GLU A 223 -5.22 -1.07 -12.90
CA GLU A 223 -6.03 -2.01 -13.68
C GLU A 223 -7.17 -2.61 -12.86
N THR A 224 -6.86 -3.17 -11.68
CA THR A 224 -7.83 -3.79 -10.80
C THR A 224 -8.99 -2.83 -10.46
N PRO A 225 -8.77 -1.60 -9.96
CA PRO A 225 -9.88 -0.69 -9.68
C PRO A 225 -10.65 -0.26 -10.95
N LEU A 226 -10.00 -0.13 -12.11
CA LEU A 226 -10.68 0.24 -13.36
C LEU A 226 -11.53 -0.90 -13.93
N GLN A 227 -11.12 -2.15 -13.71
CA GLN A 227 -11.94 -3.32 -14.01
C GLN A 227 -13.18 -3.38 -13.12
N LEU A 228 -13.04 -3.07 -11.81
CA LEU A 228 -14.16 -3.03 -10.86
C LEU A 228 -15.22 -1.97 -11.22
N ILE A 229 -14.80 -0.85 -11.82
CA ILE A 229 -15.71 0.19 -12.31
C ILE A 229 -16.57 -0.30 -13.48
N GLY A 230 -16.08 -1.24 -14.30
CA GLY A 230 -16.82 -1.72 -15.47
C GLY A 230 -16.94 -0.65 -16.58
N LEU A 231 -15.81 -0.02 -16.95
CA LEU A 231 -15.79 1.01 -17.98
C LEU A 231 -16.33 0.53 -19.34
N GLY A 232 -17.13 1.38 -19.98
CA GLY A 232 -17.57 1.18 -21.37
C GLY A 232 -16.41 1.24 -22.37
N PRO A 233 -16.61 0.76 -23.62
CA PRO A 233 -15.52 0.48 -24.56
C PRO A 233 -14.57 1.65 -24.84
N ILE A 234 -15.11 2.87 -24.93
CA ILE A 234 -14.32 4.09 -25.22
C ILE A 234 -13.39 4.43 -24.05
N LEU A 235 -13.92 4.45 -22.83
CA LEU A 235 -13.12 4.77 -21.64
C LEU A 235 -12.13 3.65 -21.31
N ARG A 236 -12.50 2.40 -21.56
CA ARG A 236 -11.60 1.25 -21.44
C ARG A 236 -10.40 1.39 -22.37
N LYS A 237 -10.62 1.61 -23.67
CA LYS A 237 -9.52 1.79 -24.62
C LYS A 237 -8.60 2.96 -24.27
N MET A 238 -9.16 4.07 -23.78
CA MET A 238 -8.37 5.21 -23.32
C MET A 238 -7.52 4.86 -22.09
N THR A 239 -8.09 4.09 -21.18
CA THR A 239 -7.41 3.56 -19.99
C THR A 239 -6.26 2.63 -20.38
N ASP A 240 -6.49 1.69 -21.29
CA ASP A 240 -5.48 0.76 -21.79
C ASP A 240 -4.27 1.52 -22.38
N VAL A 241 -4.53 2.55 -23.20
CA VAL A 241 -3.47 3.39 -23.78
C VAL A 241 -2.66 4.12 -22.70
N ALA A 242 -3.30 4.63 -21.65
CA ALA A 242 -2.59 5.31 -20.57
C ALA A 242 -1.74 4.35 -19.75
N ILE A 243 -2.24 3.15 -19.47
CA ILE A 243 -1.51 2.08 -18.78
C ILE A 243 -0.31 1.63 -19.61
N ASP A 244 -0.50 1.37 -20.91
CA ASP A 244 0.60 0.98 -21.82
C ASP A 244 1.67 2.06 -21.92
N THR A 245 1.26 3.33 -21.91
CA THR A 245 2.16 4.47 -21.86
C THR A 245 2.95 4.47 -20.56
N ALA A 246 2.30 4.27 -19.41
CA ALA A 246 2.96 4.23 -18.10
C ALA A 246 3.98 3.09 -18.01
N ARG A 247 3.60 1.88 -18.47
CA ARG A 247 4.50 0.72 -18.54
C ARG A 247 5.70 0.97 -19.43
N SER A 248 5.45 1.48 -20.64
CA SER A 248 6.51 1.75 -21.63
C SER A 248 7.49 2.81 -21.13
N ALA A 249 6.98 3.89 -20.55
CA ALA A 249 7.79 4.95 -19.96
C ALA A 249 8.63 4.43 -18.78
N THR A 250 8.03 3.62 -17.90
CA THR A 250 8.73 3.01 -16.76
C THR A 250 9.84 2.07 -17.22
N ARG A 251 9.56 1.15 -18.14
CA ARG A 251 10.59 0.23 -18.69
C ARG A 251 11.71 0.97 -19.42
N GLY A 252 11.36 2.03 -20.16
CA GLY A 252 12.33 2.91 -20.81
C GLY A 252 13.27 3.56 -19.80
N LEU A 253 12.71 4.11 -18.72
CA LEU A 253 13.47 4.70 -17.63
C LEU A 253 14.37 3.68 -16.93
N LEU A 254 13.85 2.52 -16.55
CA LEU A 254 14.64 1.47 -15.88
C LEU A 254 15.84 1.07 -16.74
N LYS A 255 15.64 0.86 -18.05
CA LYS A 255 16.72 0.57 -19.00
C LYS A 255 17.76 1.70 -19.06
N GLN A 256 17.32 2.95 -19.04
CA GLN A 256 18.21 4.10 -19.13
C GLN A 256 18.99 4.34 -17.84
N ILE A 257 18.35 4.16 -16.69
CA ILE A 257 18.93 4.48 -15.39
C ILE A 257 19.87 3.37 -14.92
N PHE A 258 19.43 2.10 -14.92
CA PHE A 258 20.26 0.99 -14.42
C PHE A 258 21.54 0.77 -15.23
N LYS A 259 21.54 1.09 -16.53
CA LYS A 259 22.75 1.02 -17.37
C LYS A 259 23.84 2.02 -16.98
N ASN A 260 23.46 3.12 -16.34
CA ASN A 260 24.34 4.23 -15.99
C ASN A 260 24.60 4.32 -14.48
N MET A 261 24.05 3.39 -13.69
CA MET A 261 24.26 3.35 -12.25
C MET A 261 25.57 2.65 -11.91
N SER A 262 26.28 3.16 -10.90
CA SER A 262 27.38 2.43 -10.28
C SER A 262 26.87 1.27 -9.43
N ARG A 263 27.79 0.39 -8.99
CA ARG A 263 27.47 -0.71 -8.08
C ARG A 263 26.85 -0.20 -6.79
N GLU A 264 27.41 0.88 -6.24
CA GLU A 264 26.97 1.49 -4.99
C GLU A 264 25.55 2.04 -5.14
N GLN A 265 25.25 2.73 -6.24
CA GLN A 265 23.91 3.24 -6.52
C GLN A 265 22.88 2.11 -6.67
N ILE A 266 23.25 1.00 -7.32
CA ILE A 266 22.40 -0.20 -7.40
C ILE A 266 22.16 -0.79 -6.01
N GLY A 267 23.19 -0.83 -5.15
CA GLY A 267 23.06 -1.28 -3.77
C GLY A 267 22.08 -0.42 -2.97
N GLU A 268 22.14 0.91 -3.13
CA GLU A 268 21.18 1.81 -2.50
C GLU A 268 19.75 1.59 -2.99
N VAL A 269 19.54 1.37 -4.30
CA VAL A 269 18.21 1.01 -4.82
C VAL A 269 17.68 -0.25 -4.15
N LEU A 270 18.50 -1.30 -4.07
CA LEU A 270 18.09 -2.57 -3.45
C LEU A 270 17.75 -2.37 -1.95
N ASN A 271 18.57 -1.61 -1.21
CA ASN A 271 18.31 -1.27 0.19
C ASN A 271 16.99 -0.51 0.37
N ILE A 272 16.70 0.45 -0.51
CA ILE A 272 15.48 1.26 -0.43
C ILE A 272 14.23 0.38 -0.64
N PHE A 273 14.25 -0.48 -1.66
CA PHE A 273 13.11 -1.38 -1.92
C PHE A 273 12.98 -2.49 -0.88
N GLU A 274 14.07 -2.97 -0.31
CA GLU A 274 14.04 -3.85 0.87
C GLU A 274 13.37 -3.16 2.07
N ALA A 275 13.73 -1.91 2.36
CA ALA A 275 13.12 -1.15 3.46
C ALA A 275 11.63 -0.83 3.26
N MET A 276 11.15 -0.84 2.01
CA MET A 276 9.72 -0.71 1.68
C MET A 276 8.99 -2.07 1.66
N THR A 277 9.72 -3.19 1.78
CA THR A 277 9.13 -4.53 1.85
C THR A 277 8.74 -4.83 3.30
N MET A 278 7.47 -5.11 3.54
CA MET A 278 6.92 -5.43 4.84
C MET A 278 6.48 -6.89 4.89
N SER A 279 6.74 -7.57 5.99
CA SER A 279 6.13 -8.88 6.24
C SER A 279 4.67 -8.71 6.69
N ALA A 280 3.88 -9.77 6.56
CA ALA A 280 2.54 -9.83 7.13
C ALA A 280 2.50 -9.48 8.63
N ASP A 281 3.50 -9.93 9.40
CA ASP A 281 3.60 -9.63 10.82
C ASP A 281 3.83 -8.13 11.07
N ASP A 282 4.64 -7.47 10.24
CA ASP A 282 4.84 -6.02 10.31
C ASP A 282 3.56 -5.24 9.99
N VAL A 283 2.79 -5.74 9.02
CA VAL A 283 1.48 -5.18 8.68
C VAL A 283 0.54 -5.30 9.87
N LEU A 284 0.42 -6.50 10.46
CA LEU A 284 -0.42 -6.74 11.63
C LEU A 284 0.02 -5.90 12.84
N ALA A 285 1.32 -5.81 13.12
CA ALA A 285 1.83 -5.02 14.23
C ALA A 285 1.44 -3.53 14.09
N ARG A 286 1.50 -2.97 12.88
CA ARG A 286 1.17 -1.56 12.63
C ARG A 286 -0.33 -1.28 12.65
N THR A 287 -1.17 -2.24 12.26
CA THR A 287 -2.63 -2.11 12.39
C THR A 287 -3.09 -2.31 13.84
N HIS A 288 -2.47 -3.23 14.60
CA HIS A 288 -2.87 -3.59 15.97
C HIS A 288 -2.28 -2.72 17.10
N GLN A 289 -1.07 -2.15 16.96
CA GLN A 289 -0.49 -1.23 17.99
C GLN A 289 -1.37 0.01 18.25
N SER A 290 -2.39 0.22 17.43
CA SER A 290 -3.34 1.32 17.49
C SER A 290 -4.59 1.04 18.32
N GLY A 291 -4.85 -0.22 18.69
CA GLY A 291 -6.05 -0.63 19.46
C GLY A 291 -5.85 -0.76 20.96
N LEU A 292 -4.60 -0.95 21.42
CA LEU A 292 -4.30 -1.17 22.86
C LEU A 292 -4.16 0.13 23.67
N GLY A 293 -4.27 1.29 23.04
CA GLY A 293 -4.16 2.60 23.69
C GLY A 293 -5.47 3.21 24.22
N GLN A 294 -6.63 2.57 24.00
CA GLN A 294 -7.93 3.15 24.42
C GLN A 294 -8.79 2.27 25.33
N CYS A 295 -8.30 1.11 25.75
CA CYS A 295 -9.01 0.27 26.71
C CYS A 295 -8.46 0.46 28.13
N MET A 296 -8.41 1.70 28.64
CA MET A 296 -8.24 2.02 30.07
C MET A 296 -8.41 3.53 30.28
N THR A 297 -9.62 3.98 30.64
CA THR A 297 -9.94 5.13 31.52
C THR A 297 -11.42 5.54 31.38
N SER A 298 -12.35 4.60 31.58
CA SER A 298 -13.70 4.95 32.04
C SER A 298 -13.83 4.58 33.52
N SER A 299 -13.13 5.34 34.37
CA SER A 299 -13.45 5.37 35.79
C SER A 299 -14.73 6.18 35.96
N PRO A 300 -15.84 5.63 36.48
CA PRO A 300 -17.02 6.43 36.78
C PRO A 300 -16.68 7.42 37.89
N ALA A 301 -16.95 8.71 37.65
CA ALA A 301 -16.86 9.73 38.68
C ALA A 301 -17.87 9.43 39.80
N PRO A 302 -17.51 9.61 41.09
CA PRO A 302 -18.47 9.48 42.17
C PRO A 302 -19.46 10.64 42.10
N LEU A 303 -20.75 10.31 42.16
CA LEU A 303 -21.84 11.26 42.33
C LEU A 303 -21.67 11.97 43.67
N ILE A 304 -21.65 13.31 43.64
CA ILE A 304 -21.93 14.19 44.78
C ILE A 304 -23.24 14.89 44.46
#